data_AF-A0A349B5D5-F1
#
_entry.id   AF-A0A349B5D5-F1
#
_cell.length_a   1.000
_cell.length_b   1.000
_cell.length_c   1.000
_cell.angle_alpha   90.00
_cell.angle_beta   90.00
_cell.angle_gamma   90.00
#
_symmetry.space_group_name_H-M   'P 1'
#
loop_
_entity.id
_entity.type
_entity.pdbx_description
1 polymer ?
#
loop_
_entity_poly.entity_id
_entity_poly.type
_entity_poly.pdbx_seq_one_letter_code
_entity_poly.pdbx_strand_id
1 'polypeptide(L)' 'MTYRIEVAPAAARQLRKLDPPARRRVQGAVELLAENPRPRSAKKLVGGEGEWRVRTGDY' A
#
# COMPACT_ATOMS: atom_id res chain seq x y z
N MET A 1 11.49 0.18 11.92
CA MET A 1 10.94 -0.78 10.94
C MET A 1 10.81 -2.14 11.59
N THR A 2 9.60 -2.47 12.01
CA THR A 2 9.26 -3.75 12.64
C THR A 2 8.89 -4.82 11.60
N TYR A 3 8.47 -4.39 10.40
CA TYR A 3 8.04 -5.27 9.31
C TYR A 3 8.81 -4.99 8.02
N ARG A 4 9.03 -6.05 7.22
CA ARG A 4 9.62 -5.96 5.88
C ARG A 4 8.50 -5.77 4.85
N ILE A 5 8.71 -4.84 3.92
CA ILE A 5 7.82 -4.62 2.79
C ILE A 5 8.34 -5.40 1.58
N GLU A 6 7.49 -6.26 1.02
CA GLU A 6 7.73 -6.93 -0.25
C GLU A 6 6.71 -6.44 -1.27
N VAL A 7 7.20 -6.01 -2.44
CA VAL A 7 6.36 -5.46 -3.50
C VAL A 7 6.30 -6.43 -4.66
N ALA A 8 5.09 -6.88 -5.00
CA ALA A 8 4.89 -7.73 -6.16
C ALA A 8 5.36 -7.04 -7.46
N PRO A 9 5.95 -7.76 -8.43
CA PRO A 9 6.39 -7.16 -9.69
C PRO A 9 5.28 -6.46 -10.48
N ALA A 10 4.03 -6.92 -10.35
CA ALA A 10 2.87 -6.27 -10.94
C ALA A 10 2.56 -4.92 -10.26
N ALA A 11 2.61 -4.87 -8.93
CA ALA A 11 2.41 -3.64 -8.16
C ALA A 11 3.50 -2.60 -8.46
N ALA A 12 4.77 -3.02 -8.54
CA ALA A 12 5.87 -2.13 -8.92
C ALA A 12 5.65 -1.51 -10.32
N ARG A 13 5.12 -2.29 -11.28
CA ARG A 13 4.74 -1.79 -12.61
C ARG A 13 3.58 -0.79 -12.55
N GLN A 14 2.58 -1.01 -11.69
CA GLN A 14 1.46 -0.09 -11.51
C GLN A 14 1.90 1.24 -10.88
N LEU A 15 2.75 1.20 -9.84
CA LEU A 15 3.30 2.41 -9.21
C LEU A 15 4.05 3.31 -10.20
N ARG A 16 4.77 2.72 -11.15
CA ARG A 16 5.48 3.47 -12.20
C ARG A 16 4.56 4.21 -13.16
N LYS A 17 3.29 3.78 -13.31
CA LYS A 17 2.30 4.44 -14.18
C LYS A 17 1.61 5.63 -13.53
N LEU A 18 1.70 5.77 -12.21
CA LEU A 18 1.15 6.91 -11.48
C LEU A 18 1.92 8.19 -11.82
N ASP A 19 1.21 9.32 -11.85
CA ASP A 19 1.81 10.64 -11.92
C ASP A 19 2.75 10.90 -10.72
N PRO A 20 3.75 11.78 -10.84
CA PRO A 20 4.76 11.95 -9.79
C PRO A 20 4.21 12.31 -8.41
N PRO A 21 3.17 13.16 -8.27
CA PRO A 21 2.48 13.38 -7.00
C PRO A 21 1.82 12.13 -6.41
N ALA A 22 1.00 11.42 -7.18
CA ALA A 22 0.32 10.21 -6.69
C ALA A 22 1.32 9.12 -6.27
N ARG A 23 2.38 8.93 -7.07
CA ARG A 23 3.43 7.95 -6.76
C ARG A 23 4.11 8.23 -5.42
N ARG A 24 4.48 9.48 -5.16
CA ARG A 24 5.07 9.90 -3.88
C ARG A 24 4.12 9.66 -2.71
N ARG A 25 2.84 9.95 -2.91
CA ARG A 25 1.82 9.73 -1.87
C ARG A 25 1.65 8.24 -1.54
N VAL A 26 1.57 7.38 -2.55
CA VAL A 26 1.45 5.93 -2.36
C VAL A 26 2.72 5.36 -1.73
N GLN A 27 3.90 5.82 -2.15
CA GLN A 27 5.17 5.38 -1.56
C GLN A 27 5.24 5.72 -0.07
N GLY A 28 4.90 6.95 0.33
CA GLY A 28 4.88 7.32 1.75
C GLY A 28 3.87 6.48 2.56
N ALA A 29 2.70 6.19 1.99
CA ALA A 29 1.74 5.31 2.65
C ALA A 29 2.27 3.88 2.83
N VAL A 30 2.97 3.35 1.82
CA VAL A 30 3.61 2.02 1.88
C VAL A 30 4.70 2.00 2.95
N GLU A 31 5.55 3.03 3.03
CA GLU A 31 6.62 3.12 4.05
C GLU A 31 6.07 3.09 5.48
N LEU A 32 4.93 3.73 5.74
CA LEU A 32 4.27 3.68 7.06
C LEU A 32 3.80 2.27 7.45
N LEU A 33 3.54 1.38 6.49
CA LEU A 33 3.15 0.00 6.76
C LEU A 33 4.29 -0.83 7.36
N ALA A 34 5.56 -0.42 7.17
CA ALA A 34 6.70 -1.08 7.82
C ALA A 34 6.69 -0.93 9.34
N GLU A 35 6.02 0.10 9.87
CA GLU A 35 5.87 0.34 11.30
C GLU A 35 4.51 -0.14 11.82
N ASN A 36 3.43 0.16 11.08
CA ASN A 36 2.08 -0.28 11.41
C ASN A 36 1.41 -0.93 10.19
N PRO A 37 1.45 -2.27 10.06
CA PRO A 37 0.92 -2.96 8.89
C PRO A 37 -0.61 -2.89 8.77
N ARG A 38 -1.32 -2.50 9.83
CA ARG A 38 -2.80 -2.41 9.87
C ARG A 38 -3.24 -1.08 10.49
N PRO A 39 -3.05 0.05 9.79
CA PRO A 39 -3.52 1.35 10.25
C PRO A 39 -5.05 1.36 10.35
N ARG A 40 -5.63 2.31 11.09
CA ARG A 40 -7.10 2.40 11.28
C ARG A 40 -7.89 2.54 9.97
N SER A 41 -7.26 3.04 8.90
CA SER A 41 -7.86 3.14 7.56
C SER A 41 -7.86 1.83 6.78
N ALA A 42 -7.16 0.80 7.26
CA ALA A 42 -7.10 -0.51 6.64
C ALA A 42 -8.45 -1.22 6.79
N LYS A 43 -8.94 -1.76 5.68
CA LYS A 43 -10.15 -2.60 5.64
C LYS A 43 -9.80 -3.99 5.13
N LYS A 44 -10.24 -5.03 5.82
CA LYS A 44 -10.10 -6.41 5.35
C LYS A 44 -10.91 -6.59 4.05
N LEU A 45 -10.31 -7.23 3.05
CA LEU A 45 -11.02 -7.59 1.82
C LEU A 45 -11.94 -8.79 2.09
N VAL A 46 -13.14 -8.76 1.51
CA VAL A 46 -14.09 -9.87 1.57
C VAL A 46 -13.82 -10.81 0.40
N GLY A 47 -13.80 -12.12 0.65
CA GLY A 47 -13.60 -13.14 -0.39
C GLY A 47 -12.14 -13.41 -0.77
N GLY A 48 -11.17 -12.90 -0.01
CA GLY A 48 -9.76 -13.23 -0.13
C GLY A 48 -9.22 -14.04 1.06
N GLU A 49 -7.94 -14.40 1.02
CA GLU A 49 -7.21 -15.21 2.01
C GLU A 49 -6.72 -14.40 3.23
N GLY A 50 -7.28 -13.21 3.44
CA GLY A 50 -6.94 -12.35 4.59
C GLY A 50 -6.21 -11.07 4.21
N GLU A 51 -6.26 -10.67 2.95
CA GLU A 51 -5.69 -9.42 2.45
C GLU A 51 -6.42 -8.20 3.02
N TRP A 52 -5.67 -7.10 3.08
CA TRP A 52 -6.15 -5.80 3.56
C TRP A 52 -5.97 -4.75 2.48
N ARG A 53 -6.89 -3.79 2.45
CA ARG A 53 -6.81 -2.59 1.60
C ARG A 53 -6.65 -1.36 2.47
N VAL A 54 -5.63 -0.57 2.15
CA VAL A 54 -5.46 0.80 2.64
C VAL A 54 -5.72 1.74 1.46
N ARG A 55 -6.47 2.82 1.69
CA ARG A 55 -6.68 3.89 0.70
C ARG A 55 -5.84 5.12 1.04
N THR A 56 -5.38 5.83 0.02
CA THR A 56 -4.59 7.05 0.14
C THR A 56 -4.85 7.98 -1.06
N GLY A 57 -5.53 9.09 -0.80
CA GLY A 57 -6.01 9.99 -1.85
C GLY A 57 -7.08 9.32 -2.70
N ASP A 58 -6.99 9.48 -4.03
CA ASP A 58 -7.90 8.89 -5.01
C ASP A 58 -7.63 7.40 -5.31
N TYR A 59 -6.68 6.79 -4.58
CA TYR A 59 -6.23 5.41 -4.77
C TYR A 59 -6.57 4.55 -3.54
#